data_AF-C0BXB2-F1
#
_entry.id   AF-C0BXB2-F1
#
_cell.length_a   1.000
_cell.length_b   1.000
_cell.length_c   1.000
_cell.angle_alpha   90.00
_cell.angle_beta   90.00
_cell.angle_gamma   90.00
#
_symmetry.space_group_name_H-M   'P 1'
#
loop_
_entity.id
_entity.type
_entity.pdbx_description
1 polymer ?
#
loop_
_entity_poly.entity_id
_entity_poly.type
_entity_poly.pdbx_seq_one_letter_code
_entity_poly.pdbx_strand_id
1 'polypeptide(L)'
;MNILKYLMGISPPLTFSSFFIYLLGLIFLCKELFLAADWLLNYFGITSRRVIKREQDRKQISNINYRLDAQAENIIKLCAANRVILSDRINQKYKVYLSKGYIPEDEYEEFVTLHKVYNEIGGNHTGDEKFRKCIKQLPIKPEDTQTNTYKE
;
A
#
# COMPACT_ATOMS: atom_id res chain seq x y z
N MET A 1 -27.09 68.97 19.33
CA MET A 1 -25.68 68.84 19.77
C MET A 1 -25.62 67.97 21.02
N ASN A 2 -25.61 66.64 20.90
CA ASN A 2 -25.32 65.72 22.04
C ASN A 2 -25.19 64.22 21.71
N ILE A 3 -25.11 63.80 20.44
CA ILE A 3 -24.88 62.37 20.11
C ILE A 3 -23.37 62.07 20.01
N LEU A 4 -22.58 63.04 19.50
CA LEU A 4 -21.11 62.91 19.45
C LEU A 4 -20.46 62.84 20.84
N LYS A 5 -21.04 63.51 21.84
CA LYS A 5 -20.55 63.47 23.23
C LYS A 5 -20.73 62.12 23.90
N TYR A 6 -21.76 61.36 23.51
CA TYR A 6 -22.05 60.04 24.08
C TYR A 6 -21.15 58.95 23.47
N LEU A 7 -20.77 59.11 22.19
CA LEU A 7 -19.83 58.21 21.51
C LEU A 7 -18.36 58.40 21.93
N MET A 8 -18.00 59.57 22.46
CA MET A 8 -16.64 59.85 22.98
C MET A 8 -16.48 59.61 24.49
N GLY A 9 -17.54 59.22 25.20
CA GLY A 9 -17.56 59.14 26.67
C GLY A 9 -17.12 57.81 27.29
N ILE A 10 -16.85 56.77 26.48
CA ILE A 10 -16.50 55.44 26.99
C ILE A 10 -15.31 54.89 26.18
N SER A 11 -14.16 55.55 26.29
CA SER A 11 -12.88 54.89 26.03
C SER A 11 -12.32 54.44 27.38
N PRO A 12 -12.43 53.14 27.75
CA PRO A 12 -11.70 52.63 28.90
C PRO A 12 -10.20 52.90 28.68
N PRO A 13 -9.40 53.12 29.73
CA PRO A 13 -7.97 53.35 29.57
C PRO A 13 -7.37 52.22 28.74
N LEU A 14 -6.55 52.57 27.74
CA LEU A 14 -5.79 51.62 26.92
C LEU A 14 -4.78 50.90 27.80
N THR A 15 -5.25 49.93 28.58
CA THR A 15 -4.39 48.97 29.25
C THR A 15 -3.88 47.98 28.21
N PHE A 16 -2.69 47.44 28.46
CA PHE A 16 -2.11 46.41 27.61
C PHE A 16 -3.08 45.25 27.35
N SER A 17 -3.87 44.85 28.36
CA SER A 17 -4.89 43.80 28.24
C SER A 17 -5.99 44.14 27.20
N SER A 18 -6.53 45.36 27.25
CA SER A 18 -7.55 45.80 26.28
C SER A 18 -7.01 45.82 24.85
N PHE A 19 -5.74 46.20 24.65
CA PHE A 19 -5.10 46.18 23.33
C PHE A 19 -5.04 44.76 22.73
N PHE A 20 -4.69 43.74 23.53
CA PHE A 20 -4.67 42.36 23.05
C PHE A 20 -6.05 41.84 22.67
N ILE A 21 -7.10 42.22 23.42
CA ILE A 21 -8.47 41.83 23.11
C ILE A 21 -8.92 42.44 21.77
N TYR A 22 -8.63 43.72 21.53
CA TYR A 22 -8.93 44.36 20.25
C TYR A 22 -8.11 43.78 19.09
N LEU A 23 -6.85 43.43 19.32
CA LEU A 23 -5.99 42.81 18.30
C LEU A 23 -6.50 41.41 17.90
N LEU A 24 -6.87 40.58 18.88
CA LEU A 24 -7.46 39.27 18.62
C LEU A 24 -8.82 39.39 17.90
N GLY A 25 -9.65 40.36 18.31
CA GLY A 25 -10.90 40.67 17.63
C GLY A 25 -10.70 41.08 16.18
N LEU A 26 -9.68 41.91 15.90
CA LEU A 26 -9.31 42.33 14.55
C LEU A 26 -8.85 41.14 13.69
N ILE A 27 -8.03 40.25 14.26
CA ILE A 27 -7.58 39.04 13.56
C ILE A 27 -8.77 38.13 13.21
N PHE A 28 -9.72 37.97 14.14
CA PHE A 28 -10.91 37.16 13.91
C PHE A 28 -11.82 37.77 12.83
N LEU A 29 -12.02 39.10 12.87
CA LEU A 29 -12.74 39.84 11.82
C LEU A 29 -12.08 39.70 10.45
N CYS A 30 -10.76 39.85 10.39
CA CYS A 30 -10.00 39.65 9.14
C CYS A 30 -10.19 38.24 8.59
N LYS A 31 -10.17 37.21 9.46
CA LYS A 31 -10.36 35.81 9.06
C LYS A 31 -11.75 35.59 8.44
N GLU A 32 -12.80 36.12 9.04
CA GLU A 32 -14.16 36.03 8.51
C GLU A 32 -14.33 36.79 7.20
N LEU A 33 -13.67 37.94 7.05
CA LEU A 33 -13.66 38.69 5.79
C LEU A 33 -12.97 37.91 4.66
N PHE A 34 -11.87 37.21 4.95
CA PHE A 34 -11.23 36.35 3.95
C PHE A 34 -12.14 35.19 3.50
N LEU A 35 -12.89 34.59 4.43
CA LEU A 35 -13.86 33.55 4.11
C LEU A 35 -15.01 34.08 3.26
N ALA A 36 -15.56 35.24 3.61
CA ALA A 36 -16.61 35.90 2.85
C ALA A 36 -16.13 36.33 1.44
N ALA A 37 -14.90 36.80 1.32
CA ALA A 37 -14.30 37.13 0.03
C ALA A 37 -14.09 35.88 -0.84
N ASP A 38 -13.58 34.78 -0.27
CA ASP A 38 -13.48 33.50 -0.98
C ASP A 38 -14.87 32.98 -1.42
N TRP A 39 -15.90 33.14 -0.59
CA TRP A 39 -17.29 32.80 -0.96
C TRP A 39 -17.82 33.67 -2.11
N LEU A 40 -17.59 34.99 -2.04
CA LEU A 40 -18.06 35.94 -3.04
C LEU A 40 -17.35 35.75 -4.38
N LEU A 41 -16.05 35.47 -4.38
CA LEU A 41 -15.30 35.10 -5.60
C LEU A 41 -15.85 33.82 -6.25
N ASN A 42 -16.24 32.83 -5.45
CA ASN A 42 -16.90 31.63 -5.95
C ASN A 42 -18.30 31.94 -6.51
N TYR A 43 -19.06 32.85 -5.90
CA TYR A 43 -20.37 33.29 -6.40
C TYR A 43 -20.28 33.96 -7.78
N PHE A 44 -19.22 34.74 -8.03
CA PHE A 44 -18.94 35.34 -9.34
C PHE A 44 -18.32 34.35 -10.35
N GLY A 45 -18.20 33.07 -10.00
CA GLY A 45 -17.66 32.03 -10.89
C GLY A 45 -16.15 32.11 -11.11
N ILE A 46 -15.44 32.96 -10.37
CA ILE A 46 -13.97 33.03 -10.42
C ILE A 46 -13.46 31.94 -9.48
N THR A 47 -13.28 30.73 -10.00
CA THR A 47 -12.64 29.63 -9.25
C THR A 47 -11.25 30.09 -8.82
N SER A 48 -11.11 30.39 -7.52
CA SER A 48 -9.83 30.77 -6.91
C SER A 48 -8.77 29.72 -7.23
N ARG A 49 -7.52 30.13 -7.46
CA ARG A 49 -6.39 29.22 -7.74
C ARG A 49 -6.26 28.10 -6.69
N ARG A 50 -6.67 28.38 -5.45
CA ARG A 50 -6.69 27.40 -4.34
C ARG A 50 -7.72 26.28 -4.55
N VAL A 51 -8.87 26.58 -5.14
CA VAL A 51 -9.94 25.59 -5.41
C VAL A 51 -9.53 24.68 -6.58
N ILE A 52 -9.04 25.27 -7.67
CA ILE A 52 -8.55 24.52 -8.84
C ILE A 52 -7.44 23.53 -8.43
N LYS A 53 -6.49 23.98 -7.60
CA LYS A 53 -5.43 23.10 -7.10
C LYS A 53 -5.98 21.94 -6.26
N ARG A 54 -6.93 22.18 -5.37
CA ARG A 54 -7.57 21.11 -4.58
C ARG A 54 -8.30 20.11 -5.46
N GLU A 55 -8.96 20.55 -6.52
CA GLU A 55 -9.60 19.64 -7.47
C GLU A 55 -8.59 18.83 -8.26
N GLN A 56 -7.47 19.44 -8.68
CA GLN A 56 -6.37 18.73 -9.31
C GLN A 56 -5.77 17.68 -8.36
N ASP A 57 -5.48 18.05 -7.12
CA ASP A 57 -4.96 17.14 -6.10
C ASP A 57 -5.94 15.99 -5.85
N ARG A 58 -7.25 16.27 -5.77
CA ARG A 58 -8.29 15.22 -5.65
C ARG A 58 -8.32 14.29 -6.85
N LYS A 59 -8.23 14.82 -8.07
CA LYS A 59 -8.16 14.00 -9.29
C LYS A 59 -6.88 13.15 -9.33
N GLN A 60 -5.75 13.71 -8.91
CA GLN A 60 -4.49 12.97 -8.79
C GLN A 60 -4.60 11.83 -7.78
N ILE A 61 -5.14 12.08 -6.58
CA ILE A 61 -5.37 11.05 -5.56
C ILE A 61 -6.32 9.97 -6.09
N SER A 62 -7.42 10.36 -6.74
CA SER A 62 -8.37 9.41 -7.34
C SER A 62 -7.70 8.54 -8.40
N ASN A 63 -6.90 9.12 -9.28
CA ASN A 63 -6.16 8.39 -10.30
C ASN A 63 -5.10 7.46 -9.70
N ILE A 64 -4.43 7.89 -8.62
CA ILE A 64 -3.46 7.06 -7.89
C ILE A 64 -4.19 5.86 -7.28
N ASN A 65 -5.31 6.07 -6.59
CA ASN A 65 -6.09 4.98 -6.00
C ASN A 65 -6.55 3.98 -7.07
N TYR A 66 -7.09 4.47 -8.19
CA TYR A 66 -7.47 3.60 -9.31
C TYR A 66 -6.30 2.77 -9.84
N ARG A 67 -5.11 3.39 -9.97
CA ARG A 67 -3.90 2.68 -10.41
C ARG A 67 -3.43 1.66 -9.38
N LEU A 68 -3.53 1.96 -8.08
CA LEU A 68 -3.18 1.05 -7.01
C LEU A 68 -4.12 -0.16 -6.98
N ASP A 69 -5.42 0.05 -7.16
CA ASP A 69 -6.41 -1.03 -7.21
C ASP A 69 -6.14 -1.96 -8.40
N ALA A 70 -5.88 -1.39 -9.59
CA ALA A 70 -5.52 -2.17 -10.77
C ALA A 70 -4.18 -2.93 -10.59
N GLN A 71 -3.20 -2.32 -9.90
CA GLN A 71 -1.95 -3.00 -9.57
C GLN A 71 -2.16 -4.15 -8.58
N ALA A 72 -2.98 -3.94 -7.55
CA ALA A 72 -3.33 -4.98 -6.59
C ALA A 72 -4.00 -6.18 -7.28
N GLU A 73 -4.93 -5.93 -8.21
CA GLU A 73 -5.57 -6.99 -9.00
C GLU A 73 -4.55 -7.78 -9.85
N ASN A 74 -3.61 -7.07 -10.49
CA ASN A 74 -2.55 -7.70 -11.27
C ASN A 74 -1.60 -8.55 -10.42
N ILE A 75 -1.25 -8.08 -9.22
CA ILE A 75 -0.45 -8.84 -8.25
C ILE A 75 -1.18 -10.11 -7.84
N ILE A 76 -2.48 -10.04 -7.54
CA ILE A 76 -3.29 -11.21 -7.20
C ILE A 76 -3.29 -12.23 -8.35
N LYS A 77 -3.49 -11.78 -9.59
CA LYS A 77 -3.42 -12.65 -10.78
C LYS A 77 -2.05 -13.30 -10.94
N LEU A 78 -0.97 -12.55 -10.73
CA LEU A 78 0.39 -13.05 -10.80
C LEU A 78 0.67 -14.09 -9.71
N CYS A 79 0.25 -13.84 -8.47
CA CYS A 79 0.35 -14.81 -7.38
C CYS A 79 -0.42 -16.09 -7.69
N ALA A 80 -1.64 -15.98 -8.23
CA ALA A 80 -2.44 -17.14 -8.63
C ALA A 80 -1.75 -17.96 -9.73
N ALA A 81 -1.18 -17.31 -10.76
CA ALA A 81 -0.43 -17.97 -11.82
C ALA A 81 0.84 -18.65 -11.29
N ASN A 82 1.63 -17.94 -10.48
CA ASN A 82 2.84 -18.49 -9.86
C ASN A 82 2.53 -19.68 -8.95
N ARG A 83 1.42 -19.64 -8.21
CA ARG A 83 0.97 -20.78 -7.39
C ARG A 83 0.72 -22.03 -8.23
N VAL A 84 0.11 -21.90 -9.40
CA VAL A 84 -0.10 -23.04 -10.32
C VAL A 84 1.23 -23.58 -10.82
N ILE A 85 2.16 -22.71 -11.23
CA ILE A 85 3.49 -23.12 -11.70
C ILE A 85 4.28 -23.83 -10.60
N LEU A 86 4.29 -23.27 -9.39
CA LEU A 86 4.97 -23.88 -8.24
C LEU A 86 4.34 -25.22 -7.86
N SER A 87 3.01 -25.33 -7.88
CA SER A 87 2.30 -26.59 -7.63
C SER A 87 2.68 -27.67 -8.65
N ASP A 88 2.75 -27.30 -9.94
CA ASP A 88 3.19 -28.22 -10.99
C ASP A 88 4.65 -28.63 -10.80
N ARG A 89 5.55 -27.69 -10.45
CA ARG A 89 6.95 -28.02 -10.16
C ARG A 89 7.10 -28.96 -8.97
N ILE A 90 6.35 -28.75 -7.89
CA ILE A 90 6.30 -29.68 -6.74
C ILE A 90 5.83 -31.06 -7.21
N ASN A 91 4.80 -31.11 -8.07
CA ASN A 91 4.29 -32.37 -8.62
C ASN A 91 5.29 -33.09 -9.53
N GLN A 92 6.07 -32.36 -10.33
CA GLN A 92 7.15 -32.92 -11.15
C GLN A 92 8.24 -33.54 -10.27
N LYS A 93 8.77 -32.76 -9.31
CA LYS A 93 9.78 -33.26 -8.35
C LYS A 93 9.27 -34.44 -7.54
N TYR A 94 8.01 -34.39 -7.07
CA TYR A 94 7.34 -35.51 -6.40
C TYR A 94 7.36 -36.81 -7.21
N LYS A 95 7.01 -36.76 -8.50
CA LYS A 95 7.03 -37.94 -9.39
C LYS A 95 8.44 -38.50 -9.54
N VAL A 96 9.44 -37.63 -9.72
CA VAL A 96 10.85 -38.01 -9.87
C VAL A 96 11.36 -38.68 -8.58
N TYR A 97 11.17 -38.05 -7.42
CA TYR A 97 11.65 -38.58 -6.14
C TYR A 97 10.97 -39.90 -5.77
N LEU A 98 9.67 -40.04 -6.03
CA LEU A 98 8.99 -41.32 -5.86
C LEU A 98 9.54 -42.41 -6.78
N SER A 99 9.84 -42.06 -8.04
CA SER A 99 10.43 -43.02 -8.98
C SER A 99 11.85 -43.43 -8.57
N LYS A 100 12.64 -42.51 -8.01
CA LYS A 100 13.99 -42.78 -7.49
C LYS A 100 13.96 -43.53 -6.15
N GLY A 101 12.90 -43.34 -5.36
CA GLY A 101 12.80 -43.87 -4.00
C GLY A 101 13.66 -43.10 -2.97
N TYR A 102 14.19 -41.93 -3.33
CA TYR A 102 14.94 -41.04 -2.44
C TYR A 102 14.86 -39.58 -2.94
N ILE A 103 15.21 -38.63 -2.06
CA ILE A 103 15.40 -37.22 -2.41
C ILE A 103 16.91 -36.96 -2.51
N PRO A 104 17.41 -36.38 -3.62
CA PRO A 104 18.82 -36.00 -3.73
C PRO A 104 19.20 -34.96 -2.67
N GLU A 105 20.33 -35.15 -2.00
CA GLU A 105 20.77 -34.27 -0.91
C GLU A 105 20.96 -32.81 -1.35
N ASP A 106 21.49 -32.60 -2.56
CA ASP A 106 21.69 -31.29 -3.18
C ASP A 106 20.38 -30.59 -3.56
N GLU A 107 19.32 -31.35 -3.85
CA GLU A 107 17.99 -30.82 -4.18
C GLU A 107 17.08 -30.62 -2.95
N TYR A 108 17.42 -31.19 -1.80
CA TYR A 108 16.53 -31.19 -0.62
C TYR A 108 16.16 -29.77 -0.17
N GLU A 109 17.16 -28.90 0.02
CA GLU A 109 16.94 -27.52 0.45
C GLU A 109 16.17 -26.69 -0.59
N GLU A 110 16.43 -26.91 -1.88
CA GLU A 110 15.69 -26.28 -2.97
C GLU A 110 14.21 -26.70 -2.93
N PHE A 111 13.94 -27.99 -2.69
CA PHE A 111 12.59 -28.53 -2.63
C PHE A 111 11.82 -28.00 -1.42
N VAL A 112 12.46 -27.88 -0.26
CA VAL A 112 11.88 -27.24 0.94
C VAL A 112 11.57 -25.77 0.67
N THR A 113 12.50 -25.04 0.05
CA THR A 113 12.32 -23.63 -0.29
C THR A 113 11.18 -23.44 -1.29
N LEU A 114 11.09 -24.31 -2.31
CA LEU A 114 10.02 -24.30 -3.29
C LEU A 114 8.63 -24.43 -2.63
N HIS A 115 8.51 -25.34 -1.66
CA HIS A 115 7.27 -25.53 -0.89
C HIS A 115 6.95 -24.35 0.02
N LYS A 116 7.97 -23.76 0.66
CA LYS A 116 7.82 -22.57 1.50
C LYS A 116 7.23 -21.39 0.71
N VAL A 117 7.84 -21.05 -0.44
CA VAL A 117 7.37 -19.94 -1.29
C VAL A 117 5.97 -20.22 -1.81
N TYR A 118 5.67 -21.47 -2.18
CA TYR A 118 4.33 -21.89 -2.60
C TYR A 118 3.27 -21.64 -1.51
N ASN A 119 3.60 -21.90 -0.24
CA ASN A 119 2.70 -21.66 0.88
C ASN A 119 2.52 -20.17 1.20
N GLU A 120 3.58 -19.38 1.10
CA GLU A 120 3.53 -17.92 1.32
C GLU A 120 2.56 -17.22 0.34
N ILE A 121 2.39 -17.75 -0.87
CA ILE A 121 1.46 -17.21 -1.87
C ILE A 121 0.07 -17.87 -1.88
N GLY A 122 -0.29 -18.53 -0.77
CA GLY A 122 -1.63 -19.13 -0.59
C GLY A 122 -1.76 -20.50 -1.24
N GLY A 123 -0.81 -21.39 -0.96
CA GLY A 123 -0.76 -22.77 -1.43
C GLY A 123 -2.08 -23.55 -1.27
N ASN A 124 -2.24 -24.59 -2.09
CA ASN A 124 -3.35 -25.54 -2.02
C ASN A 124 -2.94 -26.86 -1.31
N HIS A 125 -3.95 -27.53 -0.76
CA HIS A 125 -3.83 -28.78 -0.02
C HIS A 125 -3.12 -29.91 -0.81
N THR A 126 -3.31 -29.96 -2.14
CA THR A 126 -2.74 -31.03 -2.98
C THR A 126 -1.22 -30.93 -3.09
N GLY A 127 -0.66 -29.72 -3.21
CA GLY A 127 0.78 -29.49 -3.20
C GLY A 127 1.42 -29.89 -1.87
N ASP A 128 0.78 -29.51 -0.76
CA ASP A 128 1.22 -29.82 0.60
C ASP A 128 1.26 -31.32 0.86
N GLU A 129 0.25 -32.05 0.43
CA GLU A 129 0.21 -33.50 0.60
C GLU A 129 1.33 -34.20 -0.15
N LYS A 130 1.64 -33.77 -1.37
CA LYS A 130 2.71 -34.36 -2.19
C LYS A 130 4.08 -34.09 -1.57
N PHE A 131 4.34 -32.84 -1.19
CA PHE A 131 5.56 -32.47 -0.48
C PHE A 131 5.72 -33.29 0.82
N ARG A 132 4.68 -33.34 1.64
CA ARG A 132 4.68 -34.09 2.90
C ARG A 132 4.92 -35.59 2.70
N LYS A 133 4.39 -36.19 1.63
CA LYS A 133 4.66 -37.59 1.29
C LYS A 133 6.15 -37.82 1.01
N CYS A 134 6.76 -36.99 0.17
CA CYS A 134 8.20 -37.09 -0.12
C CYS A 134 9.04 -36.99 1.16
N ILE A 135 8.86 -35.92 1.94
CA ILE A 135 9.71 -35.66 3.12
C ILE A 135 9.55 -36.71 4.22
N LYS A 136 8.35 -37.30 4.39
CA LYS A 136 8.12 -38.31 5.43
C LYS A 136 8.52 -39.73 5.02
N GLN A 137 8.47 -40.05 3.73
CA GLN A 137 8.57 -41.44 3.25
C GLN A 137 9.86 -41.74 2.51
N LEU A 138 10.57 -40.73 2.00
CA LEU A 138 11.76 -40.93 1.19
C LEU A 138 13.02 -40.56 2.00
N PRO A 139 14.06 -41.42 1.98
CA PRO A 139 15.36 -41.08 2.55
C PRO A 139 16.05 -40.00 1.69
N ILE A 140 16.92 -39.22 2.31
CA ILE A 140 17.81 -38.29 1.61
C ILE A 140 19.11 -39.03 1.30
N LYS A 141 19.58 -38.97 0.05
CA LYS A 141 20.82 -39.62 -0.41
C LYS A 141 21.56 -38.72 -1.39
N PRO A 142 22.90 -38.78 -1.45
CA PRO A 142 23.65 -38.11 -2.52
C PRO A 142 23.23 -38.69 -3.88
N GLU A 143 23.16 -37.85 -4.90
CA GLU A 143 22.80 -38.28 -6.26
C GLU A 143 23.83 -39.29 -6.76
N ASP A 144 23.36 -40.43 -7.26
CA ASP A 144 24.23 -41.42 -7.93
C ASP A 144 24.80 -40.77 -9.19
N THR A 145 25.99 -40.18 -9.07
CA THR A 145 26.74 -39.62 -10.18
C THR A 145 27.24 -40.80 -10.99
N GLN A 146 26.39 -41.35 -11.86
CA GLN A 146 26.88 -42.19 -12.94
C GLN A 146 27.79 -41.29 -13.77
N THR A 147 29.10 -41.55 -13.64
CA THR A 147 30.16 -41.03 -14.47
C THR A 147 29.77 -41.23 -15.93
N ASN A 148 29.26 -40.18 -16.56
CA ASN A 148 29.35 -40.04 -18.02
C ASN A 148 30.84 -39.84 -18.33
N THR A 149 31.58 -40.94 -18.32
CA THR A 149 32.88 -41.04 -18.96
C THR A 149 32.61 -40.77 -20.44
N TYR A 150 32.86 -39.54 -20.88
CA TYR A 150 32.94 -39.19 -22.28
C TYR A 150 33.93 -40.17 -22.93
N LYS A 151 33.39 -41.08 -23.74
CA LYS A 151 34.18 -41.82 -24.72
C LYS A 151 34.40 -40.85 -25.88
N GLU A 152 35.56 -40.21 -25.89
CA GLU A 152 36.17 -39.66 -27.10
C GLU A 152 36.47 -40.77 -28.11
#